data_AF-A0A2M7GCA4-F1
#
_entry.id   AF-A0A2M7GCA4-F1
#
_cell.length_a   1.000
_cell.length_b   1.000
_cell.length_c   1.000
_cell.angle_alpha   90.00
_cell.angle_beta   90.00
_cell.angle_gamma   90.00
#
_symmetry.space_group_name_H-M   'P 1'
#
loop_
_entity.id
_entity.type
_entity.pdbx_description
1 polymer ?
#
loop_
_entity_poly.entity_id
_entity_poly.type
_entity_poly.pdbx_seq_one_letter_code
_entity_poly.pdbx_strand_id
1 'polypeptide(L)'
;MNINKQISAIFEDQGLNTQEKCGWVFIDSKFPCLRAWIENFPQQSEKTLLQLNIEISFGLQERIIQNFVGLGTDKESAIDDALNYFKRASLPVLNAAFWPHSVHQDTIKQETWPLAEKNWEVCIGDLSCRVFGEEEDLLPEGILPALKKGIQNLSLTGQRHWVNLLYTHNQDENIHFEVHLDNQFSPELKNDLGNIEWKKSDQFYSLKLFLILKNKGAEPEREIPKPSTDIETALLWFCKSTLFAYDWPDAEYIEELVLMGLEPNLAREIVYFTPSALARKIIEANNTQVSPYYLRLNADGEELERGLLKEHPVFQAAQTSFEYLSEDVIKLLTLKSSEIGALSQAALDGRNPRELELGPFVYFEEDPLEVGFLRAKTLLHTLMNSTDHNRAKKAWWKFW
;
A
#
# COMPACT_ATOMS: atom_id res chain seq x y z
N MET A 1 1.88 18.01 -12.80
CA MET A 1 1.26 16.94 -13.62
C MET A 1 0.91 15.78 -12.71
N ASN A 2 -0.32 15.27 -12.77
CA ASN A 2 -0.72 14.07 -12.03
C ASN A 2 -0.35 12.84 -12.89
N ILE A 3 0.59 12.04 -12.41
CA ILE A 3 1.07 10.84 -13.12
C ILE A 3 0.02 9.73 -13.14
N ASN A 4 -0.76 9.56 -12.08
CA ASN A 4 -1.84 8.56 -12.05
C ASN A 4 -2.87 8.83 -13.15
N LYS A 5 -3.18 10.09 -13.45
CA LYS A 5 -4.05 10.43 -14.59
C LYS A 5 -3.46 10.01 -15.94
N GLN A 6 -2.14 10.12 -16.12
CA GLN A 6 -1.48 9.62 -17.32
C GLN A 6 -1.57 8.09 -17.39
N ILE A 7 -1.38 7.39 -16.26
CA ILE A 7 -1.57 5.93 -16.19
C ILE A 7 -3.01 5.53 -16.51
N SER A 8 -4.01 6.22 -15.93
CA SER A 8 -5.43 6.01 -16.24
C SER A 8 -5.70 6.10 -17.74
N ALA A 9 -5.23 7.18 -18.38
CA ALA A 9 -5.41 7.38 -19.83
C ALA A 9 -4.84 6.20 -20.65
N ILE A 10 -3.72 5.61 -20.23
CA ILE A 10 -3.13 4.45 -20.93
C ILE A 10 -4.06 3.24 -20.93
N PHE A 11 -4.73 2.96 -19.82
CA PHE A 11 -5.66 1.83 -19.71
C PHE A 11 -7.03 2.16 -20.31
N GLU A 12 -7.49 3.41 -20.20
CA GLU A 12 -8.72 3.90 -20.85
C GLU A 12 -8.62 3.83 -22.38
N ASP A 13 -7.47 4.19 -22.94
CA ASP A 13 -7.17 4.04 -24.38
C ASP A 13 -7.25 2.57 -24.85
N GLN A 14 -7.10 1.61 -23.92
CA GLN A 14 -7.24 0.17 -24.16
C GLN A 14 -8.66 -0.36 -23.88
N GLY A 15 -9.63 0.53 -23.63
CA GLY A 15 -11.02 0.20 -23.39
C GLY A 15 -11.32 -0.30 -21.98
N LEU A 16 -10.40 -0.13 -21.03
CA LEU A 16 -10.60 -0.51 -19.63
C LEU A 16 -11.17 0.66 -18.83
N ASN A 17 -12.03 0.37 -17.85
CA ASN A 17 -12.54 1.41 -16.98
C ASN A 17 -11.53 1.67 -15.86
N THR A 18 -11.14 2.93 -15.68
CA THR A 18 -10.25 3.30 -14.58
C THR A 18 -10.95 4.18 -13.56
N GLN A 19 -10.54 4.02 -12.30
CA GLN A 19 -10.97 4.87 -11.20
C GLN A 19 -9.76 5.19 -10.33
N GLU A 20 -9.43 6.48 -10.20
CA GLU A 20 -8.47 6.91 -9.19
C GLU A 20 -9.18 6.94 -7.83
N LYS A 21 -8.69 6.14 -6.88
CA LYS A 21 -9.08 6.15 -5.48
C LYS A 21 -7.81 6.27 -4.65
N CYS A 22 -7.71 7.36 -3.91
CA CYS A 22 -6.68 7.51 -2.89
C CYS A 22 -5.23 7.32 -3.39
N GLY A 23 -4.93 7.90 -4.55
CA GLY A 23 -3.63 7.80 -5.18
C GLY A 23 -3.35 6.46 -5.87
N TRP A 24 -4.33 5.55 -5.94
CA TRP A 24 -4.27 4.31 -6.72
C TRP A 24 -5.27 4.35 -7.87
N VAL A 25 -4.85 3.87 -9.02
CA VAL A 25 -5.65 3.63 -10.21
C VAL A 25 -6.14 2.20 -10.17
N PHE A 26 -7.44 2.03 -9.95
CA PHE A 26 -8.13 0.76 -10.06
C PHE A 26 -8.61 0.54 -11.48
N ILE A 27 -8.50 -0.70 -11.96
CA ILE A 27 -9.03 -1.12 -13.25
C ILE A 27 -10.24 -2.00 -12.98
N ASP A 28 -11.37 -1.64 -13.58
CA ASP A 28 -12.68 -2.26 -13.36
C ASP A 28 -13.06 -2.41 -11.87
N SER A 29 -12.57 -1.48 -11.03
CA SER A 29 -12.74 -1.49 -9.57
C SER A 29 -12.24 -2.78 -8.88
N LYS A 30 -11.20 -3.42 -9.43
CA LYS A 30 -10.63 -4.68 -8.93
C LYS A 30 -9.14 -4.57 -8.65
N PHE A 31 -8.62 -5.55 -7.91
CA PHE A 31 -7.18 -5.79 -7.86
C PHE A 31 -6.72 -6.60 -9.09
N PRO A 32 -5.49 -6.38 -9.58
CA PRO A 32 -4.53 -5.41 -9.05
C PRO A 32 -4.88 -3.94 -9.36
N CYS A 33 -4.41 -3.03 -8.51
CA CYS A 33 -4.44 -1.58 -8.75
C CYS A 33 -3.01 -1.05 -8.90
N LEU A 34 -2.85 0.14 -9.47
CA LEU A 34 -1.54 0.73 -9.77
C LEU A 34 -1.39 2.11 -9.15
N ARG A 35 -0.19 2.50 -8.77
CA ARG A 35 0.14 3.91 -8.55
C ARG A 35 1.47 4.23 -9.18
N ALA A 36 1.69 5.49 -9.52
CA ALA A 36 2.95 5.90 -10.09
C ALA A 36 3.43 7.25 -9.58
N TRP A 37 4.75 7.40 -9.49
CA TRP A 37 5.40 8.64 -9.05
C TRP A 37 6.71 8.87 -9.80
N ILE A 38 7.22 10.10 -9.71
CA ILE A 38 8.46 10.52 -10.37
C ILE A 38 9.52 10.83 -9.33
N GLU A 39 10.69 10.23 -9.50
CA GLU A 39 11.93 10.62 -8.83
C GLU A 39 12.81 11.38 -9.81
N ASN A 40 13.27 12.57 -9.41
CA ASN A 40 14.14 13.38 -10.25
C ASN A 40 15.59 13.06 -9.91
N PHE A 41 16.42 12.87 -10.94
CA PHE A 41 17.86 12.82 -10.74
C PHE A 41 18.43 14.24 -10.61
N PRO A 42 19.55 14.42 -9.88
CA PRO A 42 20.28 15.67 -9.90
C PRO A 42 20.60 16.05 -11.35
N GLN A 43 20.29 17.28 -11.73
CA GLN A 43 20.54 17.75 -13.10
C GLN A 43 22.05 17.85 -13.34
N GLN A 44 22.60 16.91 -14.10
CA GLN A 44 24.03 16.84 -14.43
C GLN A 44 24.33 17.24 -15.89
N SER A 45 23.31 17.51 -16.70
CA SER A 45 23.46 17.82 -18.12
C SER A 45 22.36 18.79 -18.59
N GLU A 46 22.48 19.27 -19.84
CA GLU A 46 21.42 20.03 -20.51
C GLU A 46 20.12 19.20 -20.69
N LYS A 47 20.21 17.87 -20.62
CA LYS A 47 19.05 16.98 -20.68
C LYS A 47 18.42 16.78 -19.31
N THR A 48 17.10 16.65 -19.29
CA THR A 48 16.32 16.26 -18.12
C THR A 48 16.29 14.74 -18.02
N LEU A 49 16.69 14.23 -16.86
CA LEU A 49 16.66 12.80 -16.52
C LEU A 49 15.78 12.59 -15.29
N LEU A 50 14.88 11.61 -15.37
CA LEU A 50 14.01 11.23 -14.26
C LEU A 50 13.75 9.73 -14.26
N GLN A 51 13.18 9.24 -13.17
CA GLN A 51 12.69 7.88 -13.05
C GLN A 51 11.18 7.90 -12.79
N LEU A 52 10.43 7.20 -13.64
CA LEU A 52 9.06 6.81 -13.40
C LEU A 52 9.06 5.50 -12.62
N ASN A 53 8.45 5.52 -11.45
CA ASN A 53 8.19 4.34 -10.65
C ASN A 53 6.72 3.97 -10.77
N ILE A 54 6.43 2.70 -11.02
CA ILE A 54 5.09 2.14 -11.08
C ILE A 54 5.02 0.99 -10.10
N GLU A 55 4.08 1.08 -9.17
CA GLU A 55 3.78 0.01 -8.22
C GLU A 55 2.43 -0.59 -8.56
N ILE A 56 2.38 -1.92 -8.66
CA ILE A 56 1.17 -2.71 -8.89
C ILE A 56 0.91 -3.49 -7.60
N SER A 57 -0.24 -3.27 -6.97
CA SER A 57 -0.62 -3.94 -5.74
C SER A 57 -1.71 -4.97 -5.99
N PHE A 58 -1.59 -6.15 -5.37
CA PHE A 58 -2.64 -7.19 -5.35
C PHE A 58 -3.39 -7.21 -4.01
N GLY A 59 -3.32 -6.11 -3.25
CA GLY A 59 -3.86 -5.99 -1.91
C GLY A 59 -2.75 -5.84 -0.87
N LEU A 60 -2.87 -6.58 0.24
CA LEU A 60 -2.16 -6.25 1.48
C LEU A 60 -0.70 -6.70 1.57
N GLN A 61 -0.20 -7.55 0.66
CA GLN A 61 1.12 -8.19 0.83
C GLN A 61 1.94 -8.34 -0.46
N GLU A 62 1.30 -8.54 -1.61
CA GLU A 62 2.00 -8.72 -2.89
C GLU A 62 1.99 -7.42 -3.69
N ARG A 63 3.18 -6.97 -4.10
CA ARG A 63 3.36 -5.80 -4.95
C ARG A 63 4.43 -6.04 -6.01
N ILE A 64 4.24 -5.57 -7.22
CA ILE A 64 5.29 -5.49 -8.24
C ILE A 64 5.76 -4.04 -8.30
N ILE A 65 7.06 -3.83 -8.29
CA ILE A 65 7.65 -2.50 -8.51
C ILE A 65 8.38 -2.53 -9.86
N GLN A 66 8.10 -1.55 -10.72
CA GLN A 66 8.76 -1.35 -11.99
C GLN A 66 9.26 0.08 -12.12
N ASN A 67 10.50 0.22 -12.58
CA ASN A 67 11.17 1.50 -12.72
C ASN A 67 11.57 1.73 -14.17
N PHE A 68 11.37 2.96 -14.67
CA PHE A 68 11.65 3.36 -16.04
C PHE A 68 12.34 4.72 -16.06
N VAL A 69 13.55 4.76 -16.60
CA VAL A 69 14.28 6.01 -16.78
C VAL A 69 13.72 6.74 -18.00
N GLY A 70 13.45 8.04 -17.83
CA GLY A 70 12.98 8.96 -18.85
C GLY A 70 14.05 10.00 -19.18
N LEU A 71 14.26 10.24 -20.48
CA LEU A 71 15.17 11.26 -20.99
C LEU A 71 14.41 12.25 -21.88
N GLY A 72 14.62 13.54 -21.65
CA GLY A 72 13.98 14.60 -22.44
C GLY A 72 14.75 15.91 -22.42
N THR A 73 14.35 16.86 -23.26
CA THR A 73 14.84 18.25 -23.23
C THR A 73 14.24 19.04 -22.06
N ASP A 74 13.11 18.57 -21.55
CA ASP A 74 12.37 19.13 -20.43
C ASP A 74 11.72 17.99 -19.63
N LYS A 75 11.02 18.34 -18.55
CA LYS A 75 10.38 17.37 -17.67
C LYS A 75 9.24 16.61 -18.35
N GLU A 76 8.48 17.25 -19.23
CA GLU A 76 7.31 16.65 -19.86
C GLU A 76 7.73 15.59 -20.87
N SER A 77 8.65 15.94 -21.78
CA SER A 77 9.25 15.00 -22.73
C SER A 77 9.97 13.84 -22.06
N ALA A 78 10.65 14.06 -20.91
CA ALA A 78 11.27 12.98 -20.15
C ALA A 78 10.24 12.04 -19.51
N ILE A 79 9.09 12.55 -19.07
CA ILE A 79 8.00 11.72 -18.54
C ILE A 79 7.37 10.90 -19.67
N ASP A 80 7.10 11.51 -20.82
CA ASP A 80 6.53 10.83 -21.98
C ASP A 80 7.45 9.69 -22.46
N ASP A 81 8.76 9.92 -22.48
CA ASP A 81 9.76 8.90 -22.78
C ASP A 81 9.69 7.73 -21.78
N ALA A 82 9.61 8.00 -20.48
CA ALA A 82 9.48 6.95 -19.46
C ALA A 82 8.16 6.16 -19.57
N LEU A 83 7.04 6.85 -19.81
CA LEU A 83 5.73 6.22 -20.02
C LEU A 83 5.73 5.35 -21.28
N ASN A 84 6.33 5.82 -22.37
CA ASN A 84 6.48 5.04 -23.60
C ASN A 84 7.39 3.82 -23.39
N TYR A 85 8.39 3.93 -22.51
CA TYR A 85 9.19 2.77 -22.13
C TYR A 85 8.36 1.74 -21.34
N PHE A 86 7.55 2.19 -20.37
CA PHE A 86 6.61 1.32 -19.65
C PHE A 86 5.63 0.60 -20.59
N LYS A 87 5.00 1.34 -21.51
CA LYS A 87 4.05 0.82 -22.50
C LYS A 87 4.61 -0.31 -23.35
N ARG A 88 5.91 -0.25 -23.68
CA ARG A 88 6.60 -1.27 -24.50
C ARG A 88 7.12 -2.44 -23.66
N ALA A 89 7.72 -2.16 -22.51
CA ALA A 89 8.50 -3.16 -21.79
C ALA A 89 7.69 -4.00 -20.79
N SER A 90 6.73 -3.40 -20.08
CA SER A 90 6.06 -4.08 -18.96
C SER A 90 4.54 -4.11 -19.06
N LEU A 91 3.92 -3.07 -19.65
CA LEU A 91 2.46 -3.02 -19.79
C LEU A 91 1.88 -4.24 -20.51
N PRO A 92 2.46 -4.76 -21.62
CA PRO A 92 1.91 -5.93 -22.30
C PRO A 92 1.87 -7.18 -21.41
N VAL A 93 2.91 -7.39 -20.59
CA VAL A 93 2.99 -8.50 -19.63
C VAL A 93 1.96 -8.35 -18.52
N LEU A 94 1.78 -7.12 -18.00
CA LEU A 94 0.77 -6.84 -16.98
C LEU A 94 -0.65 -7.05 -17.53
N ASN A 95 -0.92 -6.59 -18.75
CA ASN A 95 -2.21 -6.81 -19.43
C ASN A 95 -2.50 -8.30 -19.63
N ALA A 96 -1.53 -9.06 -20.13
CA ALA A 96 -1.66 -10.50 -20.31
C ALA A 96 -1.87 -11.23 -18.97
N ALA A 97 -1.19 -10.78 -17.92
CA ALA A 97 -1.25 -11.43 -16.62
C ALA A 97 -2.49 -11.07 -15.80
N PHE A 98 -3.01 -9.83 -15.91
CA PHE A 98 -3.98 -9.29 -14.93
C PHE A 98 -5.19 -8.55 -15.53
N TRP A 99 -5.16 -8.20 -16.82
CA TRP A 99 -6.30 -7.52 -17.46
C TRP A 99 -6.56 -8.13 -18.83
N PRO A 100 -7.01 -9.40 -18.87
CA PRO A 100 -7.04 -10.14 -20.10
C PRO A 100 -8.11 -9.68 -21.11
N HIS A 101 -9.00 -8.78 -20.70
CA HIS A 101 -9.99 -8.18 -21.61
C HIS A 101 -9.45 -6.95 -22.37
N SER A 102 -8.18 -6.58 -22.17
CA SER A 102 -7.55 -5.45 -22.88
C SER A 102 -7.31 -5.76 -24.37
N VAL A 103 -7.40 -4.73 -25.22
CA VAL A 103 -7.48 -4.81 -26.69
C VAL A 103 -6.20 -5.36 -27.39
N HIS A 104 -5.14 -5.71 -26.64
CA HIS A 104 -3.83 -6.06 -27.20
C HIS A 104 -3.20 -7.36 -26.63
N GLN A 105 -4.01 -8.35 -26.24
CA GLN A 105 -3.49 -9.61 -25.69
C GLN A 105 -2.64 -10.45 -26.66
N ASP A 106 -2.98 -10.44 -27.95
CA ASP A 106 -2.48 -11.43 -28.93
C ASP A 106 -0.98 -11.30 -29.25
N THR A 107 -0.29 -10.31 -28.70
CA THR A 107 1.11 -10.03 -28.99
C THR A 107 2.09 -10.61 -27.97
N ILE A 108 1.62 -11.08 -26.81
CA ILE A 108 2.51 -11.56 -25.74
C ILE A 108 2.74 -13.06 -25.80
N LYS A 109 4.01 -13.44 -25.71
CA LYS A 109 4.41 -14.84 -25.62
C LYS A 109 3.99 -15.41 -24.27
N GLN A 110 3.16 -16.46 -24.31
CA GLN A 110 2.77 -17.24 -23.15
C GLN A 110 3.32 -18.66 -23.24
N GLU A 111 3.95 -19.13 -22.16
CA GLU A 111 4.42 -20.51 -22.04
C GLU A 111 3.81 -21.18 -20.79
N THR A 112 3.73 -22.51 -20.79
CA THR A 112 3.49 -23.28 -19.55
C THR A 112 4.79 -23.95 -19.12
N TRP A 113 5.26 -23.68 -17.91
CA TRP A 113 6.49 -24.26 -17.36
C TRP A 113 6.15 -25.23 -16.22
N PRO A 114 6.60 -26.49 -16.31
CA PRO A 114 6.58 -27.40 -15.16
C PRO A 114 7.73 -27.02 -14.22
N LEU A 115 7.39 -26.49 -13.03
CA LEU A 115 8.35 -26.11 -11.99
C LEU A 115 7.97 -26.84 -10.69
N ALA A 116 8.83 -27.75 -10.22
CA ALA A 116 8.53 -28.69 -9.14
C ALA A 116 7.20 -29.44 -9.39
N GLU A 117 6.28 -29.44 -8.43
CA GLU A 117 4.97 -30.12 -8.53
C GLU A 117 3.85 -29.23 -9.12
N LYS A 118 4.19 -28.02 -9.60
CA LYS A 118 3.21 -27.04 -10.11
C LYS A 118 3.42 -26.73 -11.58
N ASN A 119 2.32 -26.42 -12.28
CA ASN A 119 2.35 -25.86 -13.62
C ASN A 119 2.15 -24.35 -13.56
N TRP A 120 3.09 -23.61 -14.13
CA TRP A 120 3.08 -22.15 -14.15
C TRP A 120 2.77 -21.65 -15.56
N GLU A 121 1.79 -20.75 -15.68
CA GLU A 121 1.62 -19.89 -16.84
C GLU A 121 2.61 -18.75 -16.76
N VAL A 122 3.40 -18.57 -17.81
CA VAL A 122 4.43 -17.55 -17.86
C VAL A 122 4.12 -16.59 -18.98
N CYS A 123 3.82 -15.34 -18.61
CA CYS A 123 3.70 -14.21 -19.54
C CYS A 123 5.09 -13.61 -19.72
N ILE A 124 5.59 -13.59 -20.94
CA ILE A 124 6.98 -13.20 -21.26
C ILE A 124 6.92 -11.95 -22.13
N GLY A 125 7.46 -10.85 -21.62
CA GLY A 125 7.61 -9.62 -22.39
C GLY A 125 8.71 -9.74 -23.45
N ASP A 126 8.65 -8.87 -24.45
CA ASP A 126 9.74 -8.73 -25.40
C ASP A 126 10.97 -8.13 -24.73
N LEU A 127 12.15 -8.56 -25.19
CA LEU A 127 13.42 -8.00 -24.73
C LEU A 127 13.53 -6.57 -25.25
N SER A 128 13.25 -5.60 -24.38
CA SER A 128 13.22 -4.19 -24.74
C SER A 128 14.63 -3.61 -24.72
N CYS A 129 15.17 -3.34 -25.91
CA CYS A 129 16.42 -2.62 -26.10
C CYS A 129 16.18 -1.12 -26.26
N ARG A 130 16.97 -0.31 -25.55
CA ARG A 130 17.09 1.13 -25.80
C ARG A 130 18.53 1.44 -26.06
N VAL A 131 18.80 2.02 -27.23
CA VAL A 131 20.11 2.53 -27.62
C VAL A 131 20.05 4.05 -27.59
N PHE A 132 21.05 4.69 -27.00
CA PHE A 132 21.17 6.14 -26.95
C PHE A 132 22.17 6.60 -28.01
N GLY A 133 21.74 6.55 -29.27
CA GLY A 133 22.53 6.92 -30.43
C GLY A 133 21.98 6.29 -31.71
N GLU A 134 22.87 5.80 -32.57
CA GLU A 134 22.50 5.11 -33.81
C GLU A 134 21.92 3.72 -33.52
N GLU A 135 20.97 3.29 -34.35
CA GLU A 135 20.31 1.99 -34.18
C GLU A 135 21.29 0.85 -34.45
N GLU A 136 21.44 -0.04 -33.48
CA GLU A 136 22.35 -1.20 -33.53
C GLU A 136 21.64 -2.44 -32.99
N ASP A 137 21.87 -3.61 -33.60
CA ASP A 137 21.33 -4.87 -33.14
C ASP A 137 22.14 -5.41 -31.94
N LEU A 138 21.67 -5.06 -30.76
CA LEU A 138 22.32 -5.36 -29.48
C LEU A 138 21.58 -6.42 -28.66
N LEU A 139 20.70 -7.20 -29.29
CA LEU A 139 19.95 -8.25 -28.62
C LEU A 139 20.82 -9.51 -28.48
N PRO A 140 21.18 -9.93 -27.24
CA PRO A 140 21.87 -11.20 -27.04
C PRO A 140 20.91 -12.39 -27.16
N GLU A 141 21.45 -13.50 -27.63
CA GLU A 141 20.72 -14.76 -27.70
C GLU A 141 20.74 -15.50 -26.35
N GLY A 142 19.79 -16.41 -26.13
CA GLY A 142 19.86 -17.35 -25.01
C GLY A 142 19.42 -16.84 -23.63
N ILE A 143 19.07 -15.55 -23.47
CA ILE A 143 18.59 -14.99 -22.19
C ILE A 143 17.41 -15.81 -21.64
N LEU A 144 16.36 -16.01 -22.44
CA LEU A 144 15.14 -16.67 -21.96
C LEU A 144 15.39 -18.15 -21.59
N PRO A 145 16.08 -18.97 -22.41
CA PRO A 145 16.50 -20.31 -22.00
C PRO A 145 17.29 -20.35 -20.69
N ALA A 146 18.23 -19.42 -20.49
CA ALA A 146 19.04 -19.34 -19.28
C ALA A 146 18.19 -18.97 -18.05
N LEU A 147 17.32 -17.96 -18.15
CA LEU A 147 16.38 -17.59 -17.10
C LEU A 147 15.43 -18.74 -16.76
N LYS A 148 14.86 -19.41 -17.76
CA LYS A 148 13.97 -20.56 -17.56
C LYS A 148 14.67 -21.66 -16.77
N LYS A 149 15.91 -22.00 -17.13
CA LYS A 149 16.72 -22.99 -16.42
C LYS A 149 17.01 -22.57 -14.98
N GLY A 150 17.33 -21.29 -14.75
CA GLY A 150 17.58 -20.78 -13.40
C GLY A 150 16.33 -20.84 -12.52
N ILE A 151 15.20 -20.37 -13.05
CA ILE A 151 13.90 -20.40 -12.35
C ILE A 151 13.47 -21.83 -12.01
N GLN A 152 13.77 -22.82 -12.86
CA GLN A 152 13.52 -24.25 -12.57
C GLN A 152 14.25 -24.78 -11.34
N ASN A 153 15.35 -24.16 -10.94
CA ASN A 153 16.12 -24.57 -9.75
C ASN A 153 15.65 -23.87 -8.48
N LEU A 154 14.71 -22.90 -8.57
CA LEU A 154 14.21 -22.15 -7.43
C LEU A 154 13.03 -22.84 -6.76
N SER A 155 12.96 -22.71 -5.44
CA SER A 155 11.79 -23.12 -4.64
C SER A 155 10.77 -21.98 -4.59
N LEU A 156 9.94 -21.89 -5.63
CA LEU A 156 8.89 -20.88 -5.72
C LEU A 156 7.74 -21.15 -4.74
N THR A 157 7.68 -20.35 -3.67
CA THR A 157 6.62 -20.41 -2.65
C THR A 157 5.63 -19.27 -2.86
N GLY A 158 4.54 -19.53 -3.59
CA GLY A 158 3.53 -18.51 -3.86
C GLY A 158 2.51 -18.94 -4.91
N GLN A 159 1.62 -18.00 -5.26
CA GLN A 159 0.70 -18.13 -6.40
C GLN A 159 1.18 -17.34 -7.62
N ARG A 160 2.03 -16.34 -7.40
CA ARG A 160 2.57 -15.45 -8.41
C ARG A 160 4.03 -15.16 -8.09
N HIS A 161 4.85 -15.09 -9.13
CA HIS A 161 6.22 -14.58 -9.04
C HIS A 161 6.49 -13.71 -10.25
N TRP A 162 7.43 -12.79 -10.15
CA TRP A 162 7.85 -11.97 -11.29
C TRP A 162 9.35 -11.80 -11.31
N VAL A 163 9.90 -11.75 -12.53
CA VAL A 163 11.32 -11.53 -12.75
C VAL A 163 11.50 -10.27 -13.57
N ASN A 164 12.38 -9.40 -13.09
CA ASN A 164 12.80 -8.18 -13.77
C ASN A 164 14.30 -8.25 -14.01
N LEU A 165 14.70 -8.27 -15.27
CA LEU A 165 16.08 -8.20 -15.71
C LEU A 165 16.35 -6.81 -16.24
N LEU A 166 17.44 -6.19 -15.76
CA LEU A 166 17.99 -4.96 -16.30
C LEU A 166 19.47 -5.15 -16.55
N TYR A 167 19.89 -4.88 -17.78
CA TYR A 167 21.29 -4.84 -18.18
C TYR A 167 21.57 -3.48 -18.82
N THR A 168 22.66 -2.82 -18.42
CA THR A 168 23.14 -1.59 -19.04
C THR A 168 24.61 -1.70 -19.39
N HIS A 169 24.96 -1.07 -20.51
CA HIS A 169 26.31 -1.07 -21.08
C HIS A 169 26.68 0.34 -21.51
N ASN A 170 27.95 0.72 -21.36
CA ASN A 170 28.48 1.92 -21.97
C ASN A 170 30.01 1.87 -22.10
N GLN A 171 30.52 2.23 -23.28
CA GLN A 171 31.95 2.32 -23.62
C GLN A 171 32.75 1.08 -23.19
N ASP A 172 32.30 -0.10 -23.63
CA ASP A 172 32.93 -1.40 -23.37
C ASP A 172 32.99 -1.89 -21.92
N GLU A 173 32.37 -1.19 -20.96
CA GLU A 173 32.20 -1.66 -19.58
C GLU A 173 30.72 -1.99 -19.28
N ASN A 174 30.50 -3.18 -18.71
CA ASN A 174 29.21 -3.54 -18.14
C ASN A 174 28.97 -2.66 -16.92
N ILE A 175 28.10 -1.67 -17.05
CA ILE A 175 27.87 -0.70 -15.97
C ILE A 175 26.99 -1.30 -14.89
N HIS A 176 25.93 -2.01 -15.28
CA HIS A 176 24.95 -2.51 -14.32
C HIS A 176 24.24 -3.74 -14.86
N PHE A 177 24.25 -4.82 -14.07
CA PHE A 177 23.50 -6.03 -14.38
C PHE A 177 22.78 -6.53 -13.13
N GLU A 178 21.46 -6.48 -13.19
CA GLU A 178 20.58 -6.91 -12.11
C GLU A 178 19.47 -7.82 -12.61
N VAL A 179 19.17 -8.81 -11.80
CA VAL A 179 18.02 -9.68 -11.96
C VAL A 179 17.31 -9.71 -10.62
N HIS A 180 16.04 -9.36 -10.63
CA HIS A 180 15.21 -9.34 -9.43
C HIS A 180 14.13 -10.39 -9.54
N LEU A 181 13.92 -11.15 -8.47
CA LEU A 181 12.78 -12.03 -8.26
C LEU A 181 11.95 -11.42 -7.14
N ASP A 182 10.66 -11.18 -7.38
CA ASP A 182 9.74 -10.64 -6.38
C ASP A 182 10.20 -9.31 -5.72
N ASN A 183 10.77 -8.43 -6.54
CA ASN A 183 11.43 -7.16 -6.15
C ASN A 183 12.71 -7.31 -5.30
N GLN A 184 13.24 -8.52 -5.15
CA GLN A 184 14.51 -8.77 -4.45
C GLN A 184 15.59 -9.15 -5.46
N PHE A 185 16.78 -8.57 -5.31
CA PHE A 185 17.94 -8.96 -6.11
C PHE A 185 18.22 -10.46 -5.95
N SER A 186 18.26 -11.19 -7.07
CA SER A 186 18.56 -12.63 -7.10
C SER A 186 19.96 -12.86 -7.69
N PRO A 187 20.97 -13.12 -6.83
CA PRO A 187 22.30 -13.49 -7.30
C PRO A 187 22.30 -14.82 -8.05
N GLU A 188 21.39 -15.75 -7.72
CA GLU A 188 21.27 -17.06 -8.37
C GLU A 188 20.90 -16.89 -9.85
N LEU A 189 19.81 -16.17 -10.14
CA LEU A 189 19.38 -15.92 -11.51
C LEU A 189 20.39 -15.07 -12.29
N LYS A 190 21.06 -14.13 -11.63
CA LYS A 190 22.16 -13.37 -12.23
C LYS A 190 23.32 -14.28 -12.64
N ASN A 191 23.70 -15.23 -11.80
CA ASN A 191 24.79 -16.16 -12.07
C ASN A 191 24.46 -17.11 -13.22
N ASP A 192 23.20 -17.57 -13.33
CA ASP A 192 22.76 -18.43 -14.44
C ASP A 192 22.84 -17.72 -15.80
N LEU A 193 22.78 -16.39 -15.80
CA LEU A 193 22.96 -15.53 -16.97
C LEU A 193 24.43 -15.13 -17.22
N GLY A 194 25.36 -15.55 -16.36
CA GLY A 194 26.78 -15.17 -16.45
C GLY A 194 27.50 -15.67 -17.71
N ASN A 195 26.94 -16.67 -18.40
CA ASN A 195 27.48 -17.21 -19.65
C ASN A 195 26.87 -16.59 -20.92
N ILE A 196 25.95 -15.63 -20.79
CA ILE A 196 25.37 -14.94 -21.94
C ILE A 196 26.43 -14.03 -22.56
N GLU A 197 26.63 -14.15 -23.87
CA GLU A 197 27.47 -13.23 -24.64
C GLU A 197 26.73 -11.92 -24.88
N TRP A 198 26.90 -10.97 -23.97
CA TRP A 198 26.39 -9.62 -24.12
C TRP A 198 27.11 -8.90 -25.26
N LYS A 199 26.34 -8.27 -26.15
CA LYS A 199 26.89 -7.51 -27.27
C LYS A 199 27.68 -6.30 -26.74
N LYS A 200 28.78 -5.96 -27.39
CA LYS A 200 29.52 -4.75 -27.08
C LYS A 200 29.04 -3.63 -27.99
N SER A 201 29.00 -2.43 -27.45
CA SER A 201 28.74 -1.20 -28.21
C SER A 201 29.56 -0.06 -27.64
N ASP A 202 29.95 0.87 -28.51
CA ASP A 202 30.57 2.14 -28.10
C ASP A 202 29.52 3.10 -27.53
N GLN A 203 28.22 2.82 -27.75
CA GLN A 203 27.10 3.62 -27.27
C GLN A 203 26.52 3.07 -25.96
N PHE A 204 25.87 3.94 -25.20
CA PHE A 204 25.08 3.48 -24.06
C PHE A 204 23.84 2.76 -24.57
N TYR A 205 23.60 1.55 -24.05
CA TYR A 205 22.34 0.87 -24.26
C TYR A 205 21.85 0.16 -23.00
N SER A 206 20.55 -0.08 -22.95
CA SER A 206 19.91 -0.84 -21.87
C SER A 206 18.98 -1.91 -22.43
N LEU A 207 19.01 -3.08 -21.82
CA LEU A 207 18.09 -4.18 -22.08
C LEU A 207 17.23 -4.41 -20.84
N LYS A 208 15.92 -4.53 -21.05
CA LYS A 208 14.97 -4.90 -20.00
C LYS A 208 14.12 -6.06 -20.45
N LEU A 209 13.97 -7.05 -19.57
CA LEU A 209 13.04 -8.15 -19.74
C LEU A 209 12.19 -8.27 -18.47
N PHE A 210 10.88 -8.36 -18.65
CA PHE A 210 9.94 -8.56 -17.57
C PHE A 210 9.08 -9.78 -17.87
N LEU A 211 8.91 -10.64 -16.87
CA LEU A 211 8.06 -11.82 -16.97
C LEU A 211 7.31 -12.06 -15.66
N ILE A 212 6.12 -12.64 -15.78
CA ILE A 212 5.26 -12.99 -14.66
C ILE A 212 4.92 -14.48 -14.76
N LEU A 213 5.10 -15.19 -13.65
CA LEU A 213 4.69 -16.57 -13.47
C LEU A 213 3.43 -16.58 -12.62
N LYS A 214 2.35 -17.20 -13.12
CA LYS A 214 1.11 -17.46 -12.40
C LYS A 214 0.93 -18.97 -12.26
N ASN A 215 0.70 -19.46 -11.06
CA ASN A 215 0.36 -20.86 -10.86
C ASN A 215 -1.03 -21.12 -11.49
N LYS A 216 -1.18 -22.15 -12.33
CA LYS A 216 -2.49 -22.48 -12.96
C LYS A 216 -3.60 -22.79 -11.96
N GLY A 217 -3.23 -23.18 -10.73
CA GLY A 217 -4.17 -23.38 -9.62
C GLY A 217 -4.38 -22.16 -8.73
N ALA A 218 -3.83 -20.99 -9.08
CA ALA A 218 -4.04 -19.77 -8.32
C ALA A 218 -5.51 -19.33 -8.42
N GLU A 219 -6.08 -18.88 -7.30
CA GLU A 219 -7.41 -18.25 -7.31
C GLU A 219 -7.44 -17.07 -8.32
N PRO A 220 -8.56 -16.86 -9.01
CA PRO A 220 -8.71 -15.75 -9.94
C PRO A 220 -8.48 -14.40 -9.24
N GLU A 221 -8.23 -13.35 -10.03
CA GLU A 221 -8.25 -11.96 -9.59
C GLU A 221 -9.37 -11.74 -8.59
N ARG A 222 -8.99 -11.36 -7.37
CA ARG A 222 -9.95 -11.11 -6.32
C ARG A 222 -10.65 -9.81 -6.67
N GLU A 223 -11.99 -9.82 -6.64
CA GLU A 223 -12.69 -8.58 -6.31
C GLU A 223 -11.98 -7.98 -5.08
N ILE A 224 -11.91 -6.64 -4.97
CA ILE A 224 -11.57 -6.01 -3.67
C ILE A 224 -12.32 -6.85 -2.64
N PRO A 225 -11.62 -7.55 -1.71
CA PRO A 225 -12.30 -8.51 -0.87
C PRO A 225 -13.45 -7.73 -0.26
N LYS A 226 -14.67 -8.06 -0.68
CA LYS A 226 -15.85 -7.61 0.03
C LYS A 226 -15.61 -8.20 1.40
N PRO A 227 -15.31 -7.43 2.44
CA PRO A 227 -15.35 -7.93 3.77
C PRO A 227 -16.61 -8.76 3.85
N SER A 228 -16.42 -10.00 4.27
CA SER A 228 -17.47 -10.58 5.08
C SER A 228 -17.91 -9.50 6.07
N THR A 229 -19.20 -9.42 6.38
CA THR A 229 -19.75 -8.58 7.44
C THR A 229 -19.14 -8.83 8.84
N ASP A 230 -18.06 -9.61 8.90
CA ASP A 230 -17.19 -9.89 10.02
C ASP A 230 -16.24 -8.73 10.32
N ILE A 231 -16.18 -8.39 11.60
CA ILE A 231 -15.41 -7.30 12.17
C ILE A 231 -13.91 -7.54 12.02
N GLU A 232 -13.44 -8.78 12.19
CA GLU A 232 -12.00 -9.08 12.21
C GLU A 232 -11.36 -8.82 10.85
N THR A 233 -12.02 -9.24 9.78
CA THR A 233 -11.55 -9.02 8.41
C THR A 233 -11.48 -7.53 8.05
N ALA A 234 -12.54 -6.78 8.39
CA ALA A 234 -12.63 -5.35 8.12
C ALA A 234 -11.63 -4.54 8.95
N LEU A 235 -11.44 -4.92 10.21
CA LEU A 235 -10.44 -4.32 11.10
C LEU A 235 -9.02 -4.58 10.59
N LEU A 236 -8.72 -5.81 10.19
CA LEU A 236 -7.39 -6.14 9.66
C LEU A 236 -7.10 -5.37 8.36
N TRP A 237 -8.12 -5.17 7.53
CA TRP A 237 -8.02 -4.30 6.37
C TRP A 237 -7.70 -2.86 6.79
N PHE A 238 -8.50 -2.26 7.68
CA PHE A 238 -8.29 -0.88 8.15
C PHE A 238 -6.88 -0.71 8.74
N CYS A 239 -6.47 -1.62 9.63
CA CYS A 239 -5.16 -1.60 10.25
C CYS A 239 -4.04 -1.60 9.23
N LYS A 240 -4.10 -2.48 8.23
CA LYS A 240 -3.07 -2.54 7.19
C LYS A 240 -3.14 -1.36 6.23
N SER A 241 -4.34 -0.85 5.95
CA SER A 241 -4.55 0.35 5.14
C SER A 241 -3.83 1.56 5.69
N THR A 242 -3.73 1.69 7.01
CA THR A 242 -2.99 2.80 7.62
C THR A 242 -1.52 2.87 7.25
N LEU A 243 -0.87 1.79 6.82
CA LEU A 243 0.53 1.83 6.37
C LEU A 243 0.72 2.59 5.07
N PHE A 244 -0.28 2.57 4.19
CA PHE A 244 -0.18 3.10 2.83
C PHE A 244 -1.10 4.30 2.58
N ALA A 245 -2.02 4.55 3.50
CA ALA A 245 -3.02 5.61 3.45
C ALA A 245 -3.01 6.45 4.74
N TYR A 246 -1.87 6.58 5.42
CA TYR A 246 -1.79 7.17 6.77
C TYR A 246 -2.35 8.60 6.84
N ASP A 247 -2.32 9.31 5.71
CA ASP A 247 -2.78 10.68 5.52
C ASP A 247 -4.28 10.78 5.18
N TRP A 248 -4.98 9.65 4.99
CA TRP A 248 -6.41 9.67 4.76
C TRP A 248 -7.15 10.23 5.98
N PRO A 249 -8.10 11.14 5.76
CA PRO A 249 -9.06 11.50 6.78
C PRO A 249 -9.93 10.29 7.12
N ASP A 250 -10.46 10.26 8.33
CA ASP A 250 -11.25 9.12 8.82
C ASP A 250 -12.47 8.81 7.92
N ALA A 251 -13.07 9.85 7.31
CA ALA A 251 -14.17 9.71 6.36
C ALA A 251 -13.84 8.80 5.16
N GLU A 252 -12.63 8.85 4.62
CA GLU A 252 -12.22 8.04 3.46
C GLU A 252 -12.10 6.56 3.84
N TYR A 253 -11.63 6.25 5.06
CA TYR A 253 -11.62 4.87 5.55
C TYR A 253 -13.04 4.34 5.76
N ILE A 254 -13.94 5.18 6.27
CA ILE A 254 -15.34 4.82 6.48
C ILE A 254 -16.01 4.54 5.13
N GLU A 255 -15.85 5.43 4.15
CA GLU A 255 -16.41 5.27 2.81
C GLU A 255 -15.91 3.99 2.14
N GLU A 256 -14.60 3.70 2.21
CA GLU A 256 -14.07 2.48 1.63
C GLU A 256 -14.59 1.23 2.35
N LEU A 257 -14.66 1.20 3.68
CA LEU A 257 -15.25 0.09 4.44
C LEU A 257 -16.74 -0.13 4.07
N VAL A 258 -17.50 0.94 3.83
CA VAL A 258 -18.91 0.88 3.38
C VAL A 258 -19.01 0.37 1.94
N LEU A 259 -18.17 0.86 1.02
CA LEU A 259 -18.11 0.35 -0.36
C LEU A 259 -17.73 -1.13 -0.42
N MET A 260 -16.94 -1.55 0.55
CA MET A 260 -16.55 -2.92 0.81
C MET A 260 -17.72 -3.77 1.38
N GLY A 261 -18.84 -3.17 1.80
CA GLY A 261 -20.07 -3.86 2.18
C GLY A 261 -20.34 -3.89 3.68
N LEU A 262 -19.58 -3.15 4.49
CA LEU A 262 -19.93 -2.96 5.90
C LEU A 262 -21.13 -2.05 6.05
N GLU A 263 -21.89 -2.30 7.12
CA GLU A 263 -22.88 -1.34 7.59
C GLU A 263 -22.16 -0.04 8.03
N PRO A 264 -22.68 1.15 7.67
CA PRO A 264 -22.01 2.43 7.93
C PRO A 264 -21.60 2.69 9.38
N ASN A 265 -22.45 2.34 10.36
CA ASN A 265 -22.10 2.51 11.76
C ASN A 265 -20.96 1.56 12.17
N LEU A 266 -20.97 0.32 11.71
CA LEU A 266 -19.85 -0.60 11.97
C LEU A 266 -18.53 -0.11 11.35
N ALA A 267 -18.58 0.46 10.15
CA ALA A 267 -17.39 1.05 9.51
C ALA A 267 -16.82 2.21 10.34
N ARG A 268 -17.68 3.11 10.84
CA ARG A 268 -17.27 4.18 11.78
C ARG A 268 -16.67 3.62 13.06
N GLU A 269 -17.32 2.62 13.66
CA GLU A 269 -16.82 2.00 14.88
C GLU A 269 -15.41 1.44 14.68
N ILE A 270 -15.14 0.75 13.56
CA ILE A 270 -13.79 0.26 13.22
C ILE A 270 -12.78 1.40 13.20
N VAL A 271 -13.09 2.50 12.53
CA VAL A 271 -12.17 3.64 12.38
C VAL A 271 -11.92 4.36 13.71
N TYR A 272 -12.93 4.50 14.57
CA TYR A 272 -12.80 5.23 15.85
C TYR A 272 -12.32 4.38 17.03
N PHE A 273 -12.81 3.14 17.17
CA PHE A 273 -12.44 2.29 18.31
C PHE A 273 -11.07 1.63 18.13
N THR A 274 -10.64 1.35 16.89
CA THR A 274 -9.35 0.65 16.68
C THR A 274 -8.15 1.47 17.17
N PRO A 275 -7.96 2.75 16.78
CA PRO A 275 -6.89 3.59 17.31
C PRO A 275 -6.86 3.63 18.85
N SER A 276 -8.03 3.81 19.46
CA SER A 276 -8.20 3.95 20.91
C SER A 276 -7.97 2.64 21.66
N ALA A 277 -8.37 1.51 21.09
CA ALA A 277 -8.05 0.19 21.63
C ALA A 277 -6.53 -0.04 21.66
N LEU A 278 -5.85 0.14 20.54
CA LEU A 278 -4.41 -0.04 20.47
C LEU A 278 -3.68 0.94 21.41
N ALA A 279 -4.12 2.20 21.46
CA ALA A 279 -3.60 3.22 22.36
C ALA A 279 -3.73 2.82 23.83
N ARG A 280 -4.92 2.40 24.26
CA ARG A 280 -5.16 2.02 25.66
C ARG A 280 -4.29 0.86 26.12
N LYS A 281 -3.99 -0.10 25.24
CA LYS A 281 -3.06 -1.19 25.58
C LYS A 281 -1.67 -0.66 25.95
N ILE A 282 -1.20 0.36 25.24
CA ILE A 282 0.09 1.04 25.52
C ILE A 282 0.00 1.91 26.78
N ILE A 283 -1.10 2.63 26.97
CA ILE A 283 -1.33 3.53 28.10
C ILE A 283 -1.41 2.74 29.42
N GLU A 284 -2.17 1.66 29.43
CA GLU A 284 -2.33 0.78 30.59
C GLU A 284 -1.01 0.08 30.96
N ALA A 285 -0.23 -0.34 29.97
CA ALA A 285 1.12 -0.88 30.18
C ALA A 285 2.07 0.13 30.88
N ASN A 286 1.77 1.43 30.79
CA ASN A 286 2.50 2.50 31.47
C ASN A 286 1.94 2.87 32.85
N ASN A 287 0.94 2.15 33.36
CA ASN A 287 0.23 2.39 34.63
C ASN A 287 -0.55 3.70 34.68
N THR A 288 -0.94 4.27 33.54
CA THR A 288 -1.88 5.40 33.48
C THR A 288 -3.31 4.88 33.63
N GLN A 289 -4.12 5.54 34.45
CA GLN A 289 -5.49 5.11 34.69
C GLN A 289 -6.40 5.54 33.53
N VAL A 290 -7.25 4.63 33.05
CA VAL A 290 -8.23 4.89 32.00
C VAL A 290 -9.61 4.44 32.44
N SER A 291 -10.63 5.24 32.12
CA SER A 291 -12.03 4.87 32.36
C SER A 291 -12.41 3.65 31.55
N PRO A 292 -13.10 2.63 32.09
CA PRO A 292 -13.49 1.44 31.34
C PRO A 292 -14.70 1.66 30.41
N TYR A 293 -15.26 2.87 30.37
CA TYR A 293 -16.50 3.18 29.66
C TYR A 293 -16.25 3.91 28.33
N TYR A 294 -17.20 3.75 27.41
CA TYR A 294 -17.37 4.65 26.27
C TYR A 294 -18.72 5.38 26.33
N LEU A 295 -18.80 6.49 25.61
CA LEU A 295 -20.01 7.26 25.34
C LEU A 295 -20.16 7.40 23.82
N ARG A 296 -21.33 7.02 23.30
CA ARG A 296 -21.76 7.35 21.94
C ARG A 296 -22.68 8.55 22.01
N LEU A 297 -22.35 9.59 21.26
CA LEU A 297 -23.11 10.84 21.23
C LEU A 297 -23.66 11.11 19.82
N ASN A 298 -24.80 11.80 19.73
CA ASN A 298 -25.26 12.37 18.45
C ASN A 298 -24.54 13.70 18.15
N ALA A 299 -24.79 14.30 16.97
CA ALA A 299 -24.18 15.57 16.56
C ALA A 299 -24.41 16.73 17.56
N ASP A 300 -25.52 16.69 18.30
CA ASP A 300 -25.88 17.66 19.35
C ASP A 300 -25.27 17.34 20.72
N GLY A 301 -24.41 16.33 20.83
CA GLY A 301 -23.71 15.94 22.05
C GLY A 301 -24.61 15.27 23.10
N GLU A 302 -25.77 14.76 22.69
CA GLU A 302 -26.67 14.00 23.56
C GLU A 302 -26.21 12.54 23.63
N GLU A 303 -26.26 11.95 24.82
CA GLU A 303 -25.86 10.56 25.05
C GLU A 303 -26.87 9.61 24.41
N LEU A 304 -26.42 8.93 23.34
CA LEU A 304 -27.17 7.86 22.69
C LEU A 304 -26.94 6.52 23.40
N GLU A 305 -25.70 6.29 23.84
CA GLU A 305 -25.31 5.04 24.47
C GLU A 305 -24.13 5.23 25.42
N ARG A 306 -24.13 4.44 26.48
CA ARG A 306 -23.01 4.25 27.38
C ARG A 306 -22.79 2.77 27.65
N GLY A 307 -21.57 2.31 27.42
CA GLY A 307 -21.21 0.90 27.59
C GLY A 307 -19.81 0.72 28.14
N LEU A 308 -19.45 -0.54 28.40
CA LEU A 308 -18.10 -0.93 28.81
C LEU A 308 -17.27 -1.23 27.56
N LEU A 309 -16.08 -0.65 27.45
CA LEU A 309 -15.17 -0.87 26.31
C LEU A 309 -14.79 -2.33 26.15
N LYS A 310 -14.60 -3.05 27.26
CA LYS A 310 -14.31 -4.49 27.25
C LYS A 310 -15.44 -5.34 26.70
N GLU A 311 -16.65 -4.80 26.50
CA GLU A 311 -17.82 -5.48 25.95
C GLU A 311 -18.11 -5.03 24.51
N HIS A 312 -17.42 -3.99 24.02
CA HIS A 312 -17.61 -3.49 22.65
C HIS A 312 -16.91 -4.40 21.63
N PRO A 313 -17.63 -4.97 20.64
CA PRO A 313 -17.07 -5.99 19.73
C PRO A 313 -15.82 -5.52 18.96
N VAL A 314 -15.89 -4.32 18.36
CA VAL A 314 -14.75 -3.73 17.63
C VAL A 314 -13.55 -3.50 18.53
N PHE A 315 -13.77 -3.02 19.76
CA PHE A 315 -12.69 -2.76 20.70
C PHE A 315 -11.99 -4.06 21.13
N GLN A 316 -12.75 -5.12 21.41
CA GLN A 316 -12.21 -6.44 21.71
C GLN A 316 -11.40 -7.02 20.53
N ALA A 317 -11.94 -6.91 19.31
CA ALA A 317 -11.26 -7.38 18.11
C ALA A 317 -9.92 -6.63 17.89
N ALA A 318 -9.92 -5.31 18.10
CA ALA A 318 -8.71 -4.49 18.01
C ALA A 318 -7.65 -4.88 19.07
N GLN A 319 -8.06 -5.05 20.33
CA GLN A 319 -7.17 -5.47 21.43
C GLN A 319 -6.52 -6.83 21.15
N THR A 320 -7.31 -7.77 20.64
CA THR A 320 -6.86 -9.13 20.29
C THR A 320 -5.90 -9.09 19.10
N SER A 321 -6.18 -8.23 18.13
CA SER A 321 -5.35 -8.07 16.92
C SER A 321 -3.97 -7.51 17.20
N PHE A 322 -3.78 -6.78 18.31
CA PHE A 322 -2.53 -6.11 18.65
C PHE A 322 -1.29 -7.02 18.55
N GLU A 323 -1.37 -8.28 18.99
CA GLU A 323 -0.23 -9.22 18.95
C GLU A 323 0.19 -9.63 17.52
N TYR A 324 -0.68 -9.42 16.53
CA TYR A 324 -0.47 -9.81 15.14
C TYR A 324 -0.16 -8.61 14.23
N LEU A 325 -0.23 -7.38 14.75
CA LEU A 325 0.08 -6.16 14.00
C LEU A 325 1.57 -5.86 14.07
N SER A 326 2.12 -5.29 12.99
CA SER A 326 3.49 -4.78 13.01
C SER A 326 3.60 -3.54 13.89
N GLU A 327 4.80 -3.29 14.40
CA GLU A 327 5.09 -2.10 15.22
C GLU A 327 4.72 -0.79 14.49
N ASP A 328 4.96 -0.72 13.17
CA ASP A 328 4.62 0.44 12.35
C ASP A 328 3.11 0.71 12.31
N VAL A 329 2.29 -0.34 12.15
CA VAL A 329 0.82 -0.20 12.17
C VAL A 329 0.36 0.30 13.53
N ILE A 330 0.86 -0.31 14.61
CA ILE A 330 0.51 0.07 15.98
C ILE A 330 0.87 1.53 16.22
N LYS A 331 2.08 1.94 15.82
CA LYS A 331 2.53 3.33 15.97
C LYS A 331 1.66 4.32 15.19
N LEU A 332 1.36 4.05 13.93
CA LEU A 332 0.55 4.95 13.10
C LEU A 332 -0.88 5.09 13.65
N LEU A 333 -1.52 3.97 13.99
CA LEU A 333 -2.89 3.98 14.54
C LEU A 333 -2.95 4.62 15.92
N THR A 334 -2.00 4.33 16.81
CA THR A 334 -2.01 4.91 18.16
C THR A 334 -1.81 6.42 18.13
N LEU A 335 -1.03 6.94 17.18
CA LEU A 335 -0.89 8.38 16.95
C LEU A 335 -2.19 9.05 16.47
N LYS A 336 -3.13 8.31 15.87
CA LYS A 336 -4.48 8.80 15.55
C LYS A 336 -5.41 8.86 16.77
N SER A 337 -5.06 8.24 17.90
CA SER A 337 -5.89 8.27 19.09
C SER A 337 -5.85 9.63 19.78
N SER A 338 -7.03 10.20 20.05
CA SER A 338 -7.18 11.41 20.86
C SER A 338 -6.63 11.26 22.28
N GLU A 339 -6.58 10.03 22.81
CA GLU A 339 -6.04 9.73 24.14
C GLU A 339 -4.51 9.88 24.18
N ILE A 340 -3.82 9.39 23.13
CA ILE A 340 -2.38 9.61 22.98
C ILE A 340 -2.08 11.09 22.75
N GLY A 341 -2.89 11.77 21.94
CA GLY A 341 -2.79 13.23 21.76
C GLY A 341 -2.87 13.99 23.09
N ALA A 342 -3.86 13.66 23.92
CA ALA A 342 -4.05 14.28 25.23
C ALA A 342 -2.88 14.01 26.19
N LEU A 343 -2.37 12.77 26.24
CA LEU A 343 -1.21 12.43 27.06
C LEU A 343 0.08 13.11 26.59
N SER A 344 0.28 13.19 25.28
CA SER A 344 1.41 13.90 24.67
C SER A 344 1.38 15.38 25.04
N GLN A 345 0.22 16.04 24.89
CA GLN A 345 0.06 17.44 25.28
C GLN A 345 0.30 17.66 26.78
N ALA A 346 -0.23 16.78 27.64
CA ALA A 346 0.01 16.88 29.08
C ALA A 346 1.49 16.71 29.45
N ALA A 347 2.22 15.84 28.75
CA ALA A 347 3.66 15.68 28.93
C ALA A 347 4.44 16.93 28.49
N LEU A 348 4.06 17.56 27.38
CA LEU A 348 4.62 18.84 26.94
C LEU A 348 4.38 19.96 27.97
N ASP A 349 3.25 19.91 28.67
CA ASP A 349 2.92 20.82 29.78
C ASP A 349 3.66 20.47 31.10
N GLY A 350 4.61 19.54 31.07
CA GLY A 350 5.45 19.16 32.21
C GLY A 350 4.78 18.21 33.20
N ARG A 351 3.68 17.56 32.83
CA ARG A 351 2.97 16.63 33.71
C ARG A 351 3.45 15.21 33.50
N ASN A 352 3.41 14.42 34.57
CA ASN A 352 3.69 13.01 34.50
C ASN A 352 2.45 12.25 33.99
N PRO A 353 2.51 11.57 32.82
CA PRO A 353 1.38 10.81 32.30
C PRO A 353 0.83 9.74 33.24
N ARG A 354 1.66 9.22 34.16
CA ARG A 354 1.27 8.22 35.17
C ARG A 354 0.39 8.77 36.28
N GLU A 355 0.32 10.09 36.42
CA GLU A 355 -0.52 10.75 37.42
C GLU A 355 -1.87 11.20 36.85
N LEU A 356 -2.08 10.99 35.55
CA LEU A 356 -3.30 11.35 34.85
C LEU A 356 -4.33 10.21 34.92
N GLU A 357 -5.59 10.60 34.89
CA GLU A 357 -6.74 9.70 34.73
C GLU A 357 -7.48 10.13 33.46
N LEU A 358 -7.56 9.22 32.48
CA LEU A 358 -8.29 9.45 31.25
C LEU A 358 -9.77 9.13 31.44
N GLY A 359 -10.62 10.06 31.00
CA GLY A 359 -12.07 9.91 31.04
C GLY A 359 -12.59 8.80 30.11
N PRO A 360 -13.92 8.60 30.06
CA PRO A 360 -14.54 7.70 29.10
C PRO A 360 -14.12 8.01 27.65
N PHE A 361 -13.99 6.97 26.83
CA PHE A 361 -13.82 7.15 25.39
C PHE A 361 -15.09 7.79 24.81
N VAL A 362 -14.98 8.84 24.01
CA VAL A 362 -16.14 9.52 23.41
C VAL A 362 -16.04 9.42 21.90
N TYR A 363 -17.12 8.97 21.28
CA TYR A 363 -17.28 8.96 19.84
C TYR A 363 -18.63 9.55 19.46
N PHE A 364 -18.65 10.34 18.39
CA PHE A 364 -19.86 10.91 17.82
C PHE A 364 -20.32 10.04 16.63
N GLU A 365 -21.61 9.73 16.57
CA GLU A 365 -22.20 8.95 15.47
C GLU A 365 -22.18 9.74 14.14
N GLU A 366 -22.20 11.06 14.22
CA GLU A 366 -22.20 12.01 13.12
C GLU A 366 -21.17 13.12 13.38
N ASP A 367 -20.89 13.96 12.39
CA ASP A 367 -20.02 15.11 12.59
C ASP A 367 -20.60 16.04 13.67
N PRO A 368 -19.89 16.24 14.79
CA PRO A 368 -20.40 17.02 15.91
C PRO A 368 -20.58 18.50 15.54
N LEU A 369 -21.74 19.05 15.94
CA LEU A 369 -21.95 20.49 15.95
C LEU A 369 -21.13 21.12 17.09
N GLU A 370 -20.84 22.42 16.99
CA GLU A 370 -20.13 23.17 18.04
C GLU A 370 -20.84 23.04 19.41
N VAL A 371 -22.18 23.10 19.39
CA VAL A 371 -23.03 22.89 20.57
C VAL A 371 -22.86 21.48 21.14
N GLY A 372 -22.72 20.48 20.27
CA GLY A 372 -22.51 19.09 20.66
C GLY A 372 -21.17 18.87 21.35
N PHE A 373 -20.09 19.47 20.84
CA PHE A 373 -18.79 19.47 21.52
C PHE A 373 -18.85 20.07 22.92
N LEU A 374 -19.53 21.21 23.08
CA LEU A 374 -19.64 21.88 24.37
C LEU A 374 -20.46 21.05 25.38
N ARG A 375 -21.52 20.40 24.92
CA ARG A 375 -22.34 19.49 25.72
C ARG A 375 -21.56 18.24 26.12
N ALA A 376 -20.86 17.59 25.19
CA ALA A 376 -20.00 16.45 25.46
C ALA A 376 -18.94 16.78 26.52
N LYS A 377 -18.32 17.97 26.43
CA LYS A 377 -17.37 18.46 27.44
C LYS A 377 -18.00 18.63 28.82
N THR A 378 -19.22 19.17 28.89
CA THR A 378 -19.96 19.35 30.14
C THR A 378 -20.35 18.01 30.75
N LEU A 379 -20.77 17.06 29.91
CA LEU A 379 -21.09 15.69 30.30
C LEU A 379 -19.87 14.98 30.89
N LEU A 380 -18.73 15.03 30.20
CA LEU A 380 -17.46 14.46 30.69
C LEU A 380 -17.05 15.05 32.04
N HIS A 381 -17.12 16.37 32.21
CA HIS A 381 -16.84 17.02 33.49
C HIS A 381 -17.76 16.52 34.61
N THR A 382 -19.05 16.36 34.31
CA THR A 382 -20.03 15.88 35.30
C THR A 382 -19.75 14.45 35.69
N LEU A 383 -19.48 13.58 34.71
CA LEU A 383 -19.16 12.17 34.94
C LEU A 383 -17.92 12.01 35.80
N MET A 384 -16.82 12.71 35.46
CA MET A 384 -15.57 12.64 36.21
C MET A 384 -15.71 13.15 37.65
N ASN A 385 -16.50 14.20 37.88
CA ASN A 385 -16.74 14.74 39.23
C ASN A 385 -17.69 13.84 40.05
N SER A 386 -18.57 13.08 39.41
CA SER A 386 -19.51 12.17 40.09
C SER A 386 -18.86 10.88 40.60
N THR A 387 -17.80 10.43 39.94
CA THR A 387 -16.96 9.30 40.39
C THR A 387 -16.06 9.64 41.59
N ASP A 388 -16.01 10.92 41.98
CA ASP A 388 -15.05 11.51 42.93
C ASP A 388 -15.48 11.46 44.42
N HIS A 389 -16.52 10.69 44.77
CA HIS A 389 -16.98 10.57 46.17
C HIS A 389 -16.23 9.54 47.03
N ASN A 390 -15.18 8.88 46.52
CA ASN A 390 -14.43 7.90 47.33
C ASN A 390 -12.90 7.85 47.12
N ARG A 391 -12.28 8.80 46.40
CA ARG A 391 -10.81 8.81 46.22
C ARG A 391 -10.19 10.20 46.40
N ALA A 392 -9.00 10.23 46.99
CA ALA A 392 -8.25 11.46 47.27
C ALA A 392 -7.85 12.16 45.96
N LYS A 393 -8.28 13.42 45.83
CA LYS A 393 -8.15 14.25 44.63
C LYS A 393 -6.71 14.36 44.12
N LYS A 394 -6.45 13.91 42.89
CA LYS A 394 -5.31 14.32 42.07
C LYS A 394 -5.77 15.23 40.92
N ALA A 395 -4.87 16.08 40.43
CA ALA A 395 -5.20 17.22 39.56
C ALA A 395 -5.61 16.81 38.12
N TRP A 396 -6.65 17.47 37.59
CA TRP A 396 -7.32 17.22 36.30
C TRP A 396 -7.17 18.42 35.34
N TRP A 397 -6.94 18.24 34.02
CA TRP A 397 -7.06 19.34 33.01
C TRP A 397 -7.44 18.87 31.58
N LYS A 398 -7.70 19.86 30.70
CA LYS A 398 -8.63 19.94 29.53
C LYS A 398 -8.09 19.42 28.18
N PHE A 399 -9.02 18.95 27.35
CA PHE A 399 -8.84 18.54 25.95
C PHE A 399 -8.80 19.73 24.97
N TRP A 400 -7.85 19.70 24.03
CA TRP A 400 -7.90 20.28 22.69
C TRP A 400 -7.28 19.27 21.74
#